data_AF-A0AAV7W7B5-F1
#
_entry.id   AF-A0AAV7W7B5-F1
#
_cell.length_a   1.000
_cell.length_b   1.000
_cell.length_c   1.000
_cell.angle_alpha   90.00
_cell.angle_beta   90.00
_cell.angle_gamma   90.00
#
_symmetry.space_group_name_H-M   'P 1'
#
loop_
_entity.id
_entity.type
_entity.pdbx_description
1 polymer ?
#
loop_
_entity_poly.entity_id
_entity_poly.type
_entity_poly.pdbx_seq_one_letter_code
_entity_poly.pdbx_strand_id
1 'polypeptide(L)'
;MEHVLVRAPPCFLPHQGVSAVQWKDRIDMFDNYLLALDSEDFNSASKKAILLNGLGSEAQRLFKYMPVATDNGAQIADENREARLGLNNGFAKETNVVLARYKFYTQPKRVGESIDEFVSRLRELSVKCHFGGMCEEIIRDQLMVQCKRRKIQERLWAVKNPSLKDAIKMAKVVEESELCMKEMGKHASG
;
A
#
# COMPACT_ATOMS: atom_id res chain seq x y z
N MET A 1 -0.49 14.94 36.20
CA MET A 1 -0.42 14.59 34.78
C MET A 1 -0.23 13.08 34.72
N GLU A 2 -1.22 12.34 34.21
CA GLU A 2 -1.01 10.92 33.89
C GLU A 2 0.04 10.84 32.78
N HIS A 3 1.12 10.12 33.04
CA HIS A 3 2.08 9.79 31.99
C HIS A 3 1.40 8.79 31.05
N VAL A 4 1.00 9.25 29.87
CA VAL A 4 0.50 8.37 28.82
C VAL A 4 1.67 7.48 28.38
N LEU A 5 1.60 6.20 28.75
CA LEU A 5 2.60 5.22 28.33
C LEU A 5 2.38 4.90 26.85
N VAL A 6 3.13 5.56 25.97
CA VAL A 6 3.10 5.26 24.53
C VAL A 6 3.82 3.94 24.30
N ARG A 7 3.11 2.96 23.75
CA ARG A 7 3.67 1.64 23.44
C ARG A 7 4.60 1.73 22.23
N ALA A 8 5.83 1.22 22.37
CA ALA A 8 6.76 1.13 21.26
C ALA A 8 6.25 0.20 20.14
N PRO A 9 6.53 0.52 18.86
CA PRO A 9 6.24 -0.36 17.73
C PRO A 9 6.94 -1.73 17.86
N PRO A 10 6.38 -2.79 17.25
CA PRO A 10 7.08 -4.07 17.18
C PRO A 10 8.41 -3.95 16.43
N CYS A 11 9.39 -4.77 16.83
CA CYS A 11 10.69 -4.83 16.16
C CYS A 11 10.52 -5.22 14.67
N PHE A 12 11.26 -4.55 13.79
CA PHE A 12 11.22 -4.83 12.36
C PHE A 12 11.85 -6.17 12.01
N LEU A 13 13.12 -6.36 12.38
CA LEU A 13 13.88 -7.56 12.08
C LEU A 13 14.69 -7.97 13.33
N PRO A 14 14.08 -8.78 14.22
CA PRO A 14 14.73 -9.22 15.45
C PRO A 14 15.70 -10.38 15.25
N HIS A 15 15.57 -11.16 14.18
CA HIS A 15 16.45 -12.27 13.83
C HIS A 15 16.58 -12.40 12.30
N GLN A 16 17.54 -13.20 11.84
CA GLN A 16 17.70 -13.52 10.41
C GLN A 16 16.38 -14.03 9.81
N GLY A 17 16.08 -13.61 8.58
CA GLY A 17 14.88 -14.01 7.85
C GLY A 17 14.10 -12.84 7.26
N VAL A 18 12.79 -13.03 7.10
CA VAL A 18 11.88 -12.02 6.54
C VAL A 18 11.20 -11.28 7.70
N SER A 19 11.19 -9.95 7.63
CA SER A 19 10.42 -9.12 8.58
C SER A 19 8.92 -9.45 8.52
N ALA A 20 8.27 -9.47 9.68
CA ALA A 20 6.82 -9.65 9.79
C ALA A 20 6.03 -8.44 9.26
N VAL A 21 6.67 -7.27 9.17
CA VAL A 21 6.09 -6.00 8.71
C VAL A 21 6.84 -5.51 7.47
N GLN A 22 6.15 -4.84 6.55
CA GLN A 22 6.85 -4.21 5.42
C GLN A 22 7.66 -3.01 5.93
N TRP A 23 8.78 -2.72 5.26
CA TRP A 23 9.66 -1.61 5.65
C TRP A 23 8.93 -0.26 5.64
N LYS A 24 8.06 -0.02 4.65
CA LYS A 24 7.25 1.21 4.59
C LYS A 24 6.36 1.37 5.82
N ASP A 25 5.56 0.35 6.13
CA ASP A 25 4.65 0.37 7.28
C ASP A 25 5.41 0.55 8.59
N ARG A 26 6.63 0.00 8.68
CA ARG A 26 7.50 0.17 9.84
C ARG A 26 7.93 1.63 10.03
N ILE A 27 8.23 2.37 8.96
CA ILE A 27 8.56 3.79 9.04
C ILE A 27 7.34 4.62 9.46
N ASP A 28 6.16 4.33 8.89
CA ASP A 28 4.92 5.03 9.27
C ASP A 28 4.60 4.82 10.77
N MET A 29 4.77 3.60 11.28
CA MET A 29 4.64 3.30 12.72
C MET A 29 5.64 4.07 13.58
N PHE A 30 6.86 4.29 13.08
CA PHE A 30 7.87 5.05 13.80
C PHE A 30 7.50 6.53 13.89
N ASP A 31 7.01 7.12 12.79
CA ASP A 31 6.62 8.52 12.75
C ASP A 31 5.46 8.81 13.70
N ASN A 32 4.45 7.93 13.71
CA ASN A 32 3.35 8.02 14.67
C ASN A 32 3.82 7.88 16.12
N TYR A 33 4.80 7.00 16.37
CA TYR A 33 5.36 6.81 17.71
C TYR A 33 6.15 8.05 18.18
N LEU A 34 6.97 8.64 17.31
CA LEU A 34 7.68 9.88 17.61
C LEU A 34 6.72 11.06 17.85
N LEU A 35 5.63 11.13 17.08
CA LEU A 35 4.61 12.16 17.27
C LEU A 35 3.91 11.99 18.62
N ALA A 36 3.53 10.76 18.99
CA ALA A 36 2.89 10.47 20.27
C ALA A 36 3.80 10.72 21.48
N LEU A 37 5.12 10.72 21.30
CA LEU A 37 6.10 11.06 22.33
C LEU A 37 6.34 12.57 22.46
N ASP A 38 5.62 13.42 21.71
CA ASP A 38 5.89 14.87 21.61
C ASP A 38 7.37 15.16 21.32
N SER A 39 7.97 14.37 20.44
CA SER A 39 9.43 14.37 20.20
C SER A 39 9.94 15.57 19.40
N GLU A 40 9.15 16.64 19.23
CA GLU A 40 9.58 17.86 18.52
C GLU A 40 10.89 18.40 19.09
N ASP A 41 11.02 18.40 20.42
CA ASP A 41 12.20 18.86 21.16
C ASP A 41 13.38 17.86 21.13
N PHE A 42 13.19 16.64 20.62
CA PHE A 42 14.27 15.66 20.58
C PHE A 42 15.22 15.99 19.45
N ASN A 43 16.52 16.01 19.75
CA ASN A 43 17.56 16.20 18.74
C ASN A 43 17.61 15.01 17.75
N SER A 44 18.27 15.22 16.61
CA SER A 44 18.38 14.23 15.53
C SER A 44 19.06 12.92 16.00
N ALA A 45 20.06 13.00 16.87
CA ALA A 45 20.74 11.83 17.44
C ALA A 45 19.81 10.98 18.33
N SER A 46 18.99 11.61 19.16
CA SER A 46 17.99 10.96 20.00
C SER A 46 16.93 10.26 19.14
N LYS A 47 16.40 10.95 18.11
CA LYS A 47 15.45 10.35 17.16
C LYS A 47 16.07 9.14 16.44
N LYS A 48 17.32 9.22 16.01
CA LYS A 48 18.08 8.10 15.43
C LYS A 48 18.23 6.94 16.42
N ALA A 49 18.55 7.21 17.68
CA ALA A 49 18.70 6.16 18.68
C ALA A 49 17.37 5.41 18.92
N ILE A 50 16.25 6.13 18.99
CA ILE A 50 14.92 5.52 19.11
C ILE A 50 14.59 4.68 17.86
N LEU A 51 14.88 5.20 16.67
CA LEU A 51 14.71 4.46 15.42
C LEU A 51 15.44 3.11 15.47
N LEU A 52 16.75 3.14 15.74
CA LEU A 52 17.60 1.95 15.75
C LEU A 52 17.17 0.97 16.84
N ASN A 53 16.79 1.46 18.02
CA ASN A 53 16.30 0.61 19.11
C ASN A 53 15.10 -0.25 18.67
N GLY A 54 14.15 0.35 17.95
CA GLY A 54 12.97 -0.35 17.45
C GLY A 54 13.17 -1.21 16.20
N LEU A 55 14.39 -1.34 15.67
CA LEU A 55 14.65 -2.16 14.48
C LEU A 55 14.80 -3.66 14.82
N GLY A 56 15.27 -4.00 16.02
CA GLY A 56 15.72 -5.35 16.35
C GLY A 56 17.19 -5.60 15.99
N SER A 57 17.78 -6.64 16.59
CA SER A 57 19.23 -6.88 16.56
C SER A 57 19.77 -7.20 15.16
N GLU A 58 19.01 -7.93 14.33
CA GLU A 58 19.41 -8.25 12.96
C GLU A 58 19.47 -7.00 12.08
N ALA A 59 18.43 -6.14 12.13
CA ALA A 59 18.43 -4.91 11.34
C ALA A 59 19.50 -3.91 11.82
N GLN A 60 19.74 -3.81 13.13
CA GLN A 60 20.86 -3.01 13.64
C GLN A 60 22.21 -3.56 13.20
N ARG A 61 22.38 -4.90 13.14
CA ARG A 61 23.60 -5.52 12.61
C ARG A 61 23.83 -5.10 11.16
N LEU A 62 22.80 -5.20 10.33
CA LEU A 62 22.88 -4.82 8.91
C LEU A 62 23.16 -3.34 8.72
N PHE A 63 22.54 -2.46 9.52
CA PHE A 63 22.76 -1.02 9.47
C PHE A 63 24.23 -0.61 9.62
N LYS A 64 25.00 -1.30 10.48
CA LYS A 64 26.44 -1.03 10.66
C LYS A 64 27.28 -1.21 9.40
N TYR A 65 26.81 -2.02 8.46
CA TYR A 65 27.50 -2.31 7.20
C TYR A 65 26.89 -1.55 6.02
N MET A 66 25.85 -0.75 6.23
CA MET A 66 25.26 0.09 5.19
C MET A 66 26.16 1.29 4.91
N PRO A 67 26.27 1.73 3.64
CA PRO A 67 26.99 2.95 3.32
C PRO A 67 26.30 4.16 3.96
N VAL A 68 27.11 5.15 4.34
CA VAL A 68 26.61 6.45 4.81
C VAL A 68 25.75 7.07 3.70
N ALA A 69 24.52 7.43 4.04
CA ALA A 69 23.59 8.00 3.09
C ALA A 69 23.97 9.46 2.78
N THR A 70 23.88 9.85 1.52
CA THR A 70 24.12 11.23 1.07
C THR A 70 22.91 11.77 0.32
N ASP A 71 22.74 13.09 0.32
CA ASP A 71 21.69 13.77 -0.43
C ASP A 71 22.36 14.55 -1.57
N ASN A 72 22.21 14.06 -2.80
CA ASN A 72 22.90 14.61 -4.00
C ASN A 72 24.42 14.74 -3.84
N GLY A 73 25.05 13.81 -3.12
CA GLY A 73 26.50 13.81 -2.85
C GLY A 73 26.93 14.69 -1.67
N ALA A 74 26.01 15.41 -1.02
CA ALA A 74 26.29 16.16 0.20
C ALA A 74 26.06 15.32 1.47
N GLN A 75 26.81 15.62 2.51
CA GLN A 75 26.63 15.03 3.83
C GLN A 75 25.32 15.54 4.46
N ILE A 76 24.57 14.64 5.09
CA ILE A 76 23.32 14.98 5.77
C ILE A 76 23.64 15.30 7.22
N ALA A 77 23.41 16.55 7.65
CA ALA A 77 23.68 16.98 9.02
C ALA A 77 22.69 16.38 10.05
N ASP A 78 21.45 16.11 9.64
CA ASP A 78 20.45 15.47 10.49
C ASP A 78 20.69 13.95 10.53
N GLU A 79 21.21 13.47 11.65
CA GLU A 79 21.53 12.06 11.86
C GLU A 79 20.32 11.11 11.71
N ASN A 80 19.12 11.54 12.12
CA ASN A 80 17.91 10.72 11.98
C ASN A 80 17.50 10.64 10.51
N ARG A 81 17.59 11.75 9.77
CA ARG A 81 17.33 11.78 8.33
C ARG A 81 18.33 10.91 7.57
N GLU A 82 19.62 11.00 7.90
CA GLU A 82 20.67 10.17 7.31
C GLU A 82 20.39 8.67 7.55
N ALA A 83 20.14 8.28 8.80
CA ALA A 83 19.85 6.90 9.16
C ALA A 83 18.61 6.37 8.42
N ARG A 84 17.53 7.17 8.35
CA ARG A 84 16.32 6.81 7.60
C ARG A 84 16.59 6.60 6.12
N LEU A 85 17.40 7.44 5.50
CA LEU A 85 17.74 7.32 4.09
C LEU A 85 18.58 6.05 3.83
N GLY A 86 19.59 5.79 4.66
CA GLY A 86 20.40 4.57 4.55
C GLY A 86 19.56 3.31 4.74
N LEU A 87 18.70 3.30 5.74
CA LEU A 87 17.77 2.20 6.00
C LEU A 87 16.73 2.04 4.88
N ASN A 88 16.22 3.12 4.30
CA ASN A 88 15.37 3.07 3.11
C ASN A 88 16.10 2.41 1.95
N ASN A 89 17.34 2.81 1.66
CA ASN A 89 18.11 2.21 0.57
C ASN A 89 18.42 0.72 0.81
N GLY A 90 18.65 0.32 2.08
CA GLY A 90 18.98 -1.06 2.43
C GLY A 90 17.78 -2.00 2.62
N PHE A 91 16.64 -1.49 3.10
CA PHE A 91 15.47 -2.30 3.48
C PHE A 91 14.22 -2.03 2.66
N ALA A 92 14.09 -0.88 1.99
CA ALA A 92 13.07 -0.76 0.97
C ALA A 92 13.49 -1.70 -0.15
N LYS A 93 12.80 -2.85 -0.25
CA LYS A 93 12.89 -3.66 -1.46
C LYS A 93 12.64 -2.71 -2.62
N GLU A 94 13.62 -2.58 -3.49
CA GLU A 94 13.43 -1.92 -4.77
C GLU A 94 12.20 -2.59 -5.38
N THR A 95 11.10 -1.84 -5.44
CA THR A 95 9.86 -2.40 -5.92
C THR A 95 10.10 -2.63 -7.38
N ASN A 96 10.23 -3.89 -7.78
CA ASN A 96 10.30 -4.24 -9.19
C ASN A 96 8.95 -3.81 -9.81
N VAL A 97 8.92 -2.58 -10.33
CA VAL A 97 7.72 -1.93 -10.84
C VAL A 97 7.14 -2.77 -11.98
N VAL A 98 8.00 -3.42 -12.78
CA VAL A 98 7.58 -4.33 -13.84
C VAL A 98 6.80 -5.51 -13.26
N LEU A 99 7.31 -6.15 -12.21
CA LEU A 99 6.63 -7.25 -11.54
C LEU A 99 5.33 -6.80 -10.84
N ALA A 100 5.33 -5.62 -10.22
CA ALA A 100 4.14 -5.04 -9.59
C ALA A 100 3.03 -4.77 -10.63
N ARG A 101 3.40 -4.13 -11.74
CA ARG A 101 2.49 -3.87 -12.88
C ARG A 101 2.01 -5.16 -13.51
N TYR A 102 2.88 -6.14 -13.71
CA TYR A 102 2.48 -7.47 -14.19
C TYR A 102 1.42 -8.09 -13.28
N LYS A 103 1.64 -8.09 -11.95
CA LYS A 103 0.64 -8.56 -10.98
C LYS A 103 -0.66 -7.76 -11.08
N PHE A 104 -0.61 -6.44 -11.15
CA PHE A 104 -1.81 -5.61 -11.31
C PHE A 104 -2.60 -5.99 -12.59
N TYR A 105 -1.93 -6.04 -13.75
CA TYR A 105 -2.57 -6.27 -15.04
C TYR A 105 -3.11 -7.69 -15.22
N THR A 106 -2.54 -8.68 -14.51
CA THR A 106 -2.94 -10.09 -14.62
C THR A 106 -3.98 -10.54 -13.60
N GLN A 107 -4.45 -9.65 -12.72
CA GLN A 107 -5.39 -10.01 -11.65
C GLN A 107 -6.85 -9.90 -12.10
N PRO A 108 -7.56 -11.02 -12.31
CA PRO A 108 -8.98 -11.00 -12.62
C PRO A 108 -9.82 -10.68 -11.37
N LYS A 109 -11.07 -10.27 -11.58
CA LYS A 109 -12.09 -10.32 -10.53
C LYS A 109 -12.33 -11.77 -10.13
N ARG A 110 -12.31 -12.06 -8.82
CA ARG A 110 -12.51 -13.41 -8.29
C ARG A 110 -14.00 -13.80 -8.37
N VAL A 111 -14.26 -15.10 -8.38
CA VAL A 111 -15.63 -15.62 -8.29
C VAL A 111 -16.18 -15.26 -6.91
N GLY A 112 -17.39 -14.68 -6.87
CA GLY A 112 -18.04 -14.26 -5.62
C GLY A 112 -17.57 -12.93 -5.03
N GLU A 113 -16.42 -12.39 -5.46
CA GLU A 113 -15.95 -11.06 -5.04
C GLU A 113 -16.92 -9.98 -5.56
N SER A 114 -17.27 -8.99 -4.75
CA SER A 114 -18.08 -7.84 -5.16
C SER A 114 -17.27 -6.85 -6.01
N ILE A 115 -17.94 -5.89 -6.66
CA ILE A 115 -17.24 -4.81 -7.38
C ILE A 115 -16.37 -3.96 -6.43
N ASP A 116 -16.83 -3.68 -5.21
CA ASP A 116 -16.08 -2.86 -4.24
C ASP A 116 -14.81 -3.56 -3.76
N GLU A 117 -14.91 -4.84 -3.42
CA GLU A 117 -13.76 -5.64 -3.00
C GLU A 117 -12.73 -5.74 -4.12
N PHE A 118 -13.20 -5.93 -5.36
CA PHE A 118 -12.31 -6.00 -6.50
C PHE A 118 -11.56 -4.70 -6.73
N VAL A 119 -12.25 -3.55 -6.70
CA VAL A 119 -11.62 -2.24 -6.88
C VAL A 119 -10.68 -1.91 -5.72
N SER A 120 -11.05 -2.27 -4.48
CA SER A 120 -10.17 -2.09 -3.32
C SER A 120 -8.86 -2.86 -3.50
N ARG A 121 -8.94 -4.11 -3.96
CA ARG A 121 -7.76 -4.94 -4.27
C ARG A 121 -6.92 -4.36 -5.43
N LEU A 122 -7.55 -3.80 -6.46
CA LEU A 122 -6.82 -3.10 -7.52
C LEU A 122 -6.09 -1.86 -6.99
N ARG A 123 -6.73 -1.08 -6.10
CA ARG A 123 -6.09 0.06 -5.43
C ARG A 123 -4.87 -0.38 -4.63
N GLU A 124 -4.98 -1.45 -3.83
CA GLU A 124 -3.84 -2.01 -3.08
C GLU A 124 -2.68 -2.42 -4.00
N LEU A 125 -2.97 -3.12 -5.11
CA LEU A 125 -1.97 -3.55 -6.07
C LEU A 125 -1.31 -2.35 -6.79
N SER A 126 -2.07 -1.28 -7.05
CA SER A 126 -1.59 -0.08 -7.75
C SER A 126 -0.52 0.69 -6.99
N VAL A 127 -0.49 0.59 -5.65
CA VAL A 127 0.46 1.32 -4.77
C VAL A 127 1.91 1.12 -5.19
N LYS A 128 2.24 -0.10 -5.65
CA LYS A 128 3.59 -0.51 -6.05
C LYS A 128 3.87 -0.33 -7.54
N CYS A 129 2.90 0.16 -8.31
CA CYS A 129 2.97 0.23 -9.77
C CYS A 129 3.51 1.56 -10.31
N HIS A 130 3.66 2.58 -9.46
CA HIS A 130 4.13 3.91 -9.86
C HIS A 130 3.34 4.46 -11.06
N PHE A 131 2.01 4.40 -11.00
CA PHE A 131 1.14 4.92 -12.06
C PHE A 131 1.04 6.45 -12.07
N GLY A 132 1.49 7.11 -10.99
CA GLY A 132 1.46 8.57 -10.88
C GLY A 132 0.03 9.11 -10.97
N GLY A 133 -0.15 10.24 -11.64
CA GLY A 133 -1.45 10.91 -11.79
C GLY A 133 -2.50 10.12 -12.57
N MET A 134 -2.13 9.03 -13.25
CA MET A 134 -3.03 8.20 -14.07
C MET A 134 -3.62 7.01 -13.32
N CYS A 135 -3.44 6.94 -11.99
CA CYS A 135 -3.77 5.75 -11.21
C CYS A 135 -5.28 5.40 -11.28
N GLU A 136 -6.15 6.41 -11.17
CA GLU A 136 -7.61 6.21 -11.22
C GLU A 136 -8.07 5.70 -12.59
N GLU A 137 -7.54 6.27 -13.67
CA GLU A 137 -7.83 5.89 -15.05
C GLU A 137 -7.39 4.46 -15.32
N ILE A 138 -6.19 4.08 -14.86
CA ILE A 138 -5.67 2.73 -15.03
C ILE A 138 -6.50 1.70 -14.24
N ILE A 139 -6.95 2.04 -13.03
CA ILE A 139 -7.85 1.18 -12.26
C ILE A 139 -9.22 1.05 -12.94
N ARG A 140 -9.75 2.14 -13.51
CA ARG A 140 -11.00 2.11 -14.30
C ARG A 140 -10.87 1.18 -15.50
N ASP A 141 -9.78 1.31 -16.25
CA ASP A 141 -9.55 0.49 -17.45
C ASP A 141 -9.35 -0.98 -17.06
N GLN A 142 -8.66 -1.23 -15.94
CA GLN A 142 -8.48 -2.57 -15.40
C GLN A 142 -9.80 -3.19 -14.91
N LEU A 143 -10.68 -2.40 -14.28
CA LEU A 143 -12.03 -2.84 -13.90
C LEU A 143 -12.80 -3.34 -15.12
N MET A 144 -12.74 -2.59 -16.23
CA MET A 144 -13.40 -2.91 -17.49
C MET A 144 -12.85 -4.21 -18.12
N VAL A 145 -11.53 -4.38 -18.13
CA VAL A 145 -10.87 -5.54 -18.74
C VAL A 145 -11.09 -6.81 -17.89
N GLN A 146 -10.94 -6.71 -16.56
CA GLN A 146 -10.83 -7.86 -15.67
C GLN A 146 -12.14 -8.32 -15.03
N CYS A 147 -13.21 -7.52 -15.09
CA CYS A 147 -14.53 -8.00 -14.67
C CYS A 147 -15.07 -9.14 -15.55
N LYS A 148 -14.61 -9.25 -16.81
CA LYS A 148 -15.03 -10.26 -17.79
C LYS A 148 -16.56 -10.41 -17.92
N ARG A 149 -17.33 -9.38 -17.59
CA ARG A 149 -18.79 -9.33 -17.74
C ARG A 149 -19.15 -8.41 -18.90
N ARG A 150 -19.66 -8.98 -19.98
CA ARG A 150 -19.98 -8.26 -21.21
C ARG A 150 -20.96 -7.10 -20.99
N LYS A 151 -21.99 -7.28 -20.15
CA LYS A 151 -22.95 -6.21 -19.82
C LYS A 151 -22.29 -4.99 -19.14
N ILE A 152 -21.29 -5.23 -18.28
CA ILE A 152 -20.54 -4.14 -17.64
C ILE A 152 -19.72 -3.41 -18.70
N GLN A 153 -19.02 -4.15 -19.57
CA GLN A 153 -18.21 -3.57 -20.65
C GLN A 153 -19.06 -2.74 -21.62
N GLU A 154 -20.19 -3.27 -22.09
CA GLU A 154 -21.12 -2.58 -22.99
C GLU A 154 -21.62 -1.25 -22.39
N ARG A 155 -21.98 -1.23 -21.10
CA ARG A 155 -22.38 0.02 -20.43
C ARG A 155 -21.23 1.01 -20.31
N LEU A 156 -20.02 0.54 -19.98
CA LEU A 156 -18.86 1.43 -19.83
C LEU A 156 -18.43 2.03 -21.18
N TRP A 157 -18.46 1.25 -22.27
CA TRP A 157 -18.12 1.72 -23.62
C TRP A 157 -19.12 2.75 -24.17
N ALA A 158 -20.37 2.72 -23.72
CA ALA A 158 -21.40 3.66 -24.15
C ALA A 158 -21.23 5.07 -23.57
N VAL A 159 -20.46 5.22 -22.49
CA VAL A 159 -20.23 6.52 -21.83
C VAL A 159 -18.93 7.11 -22.31
N LYS A 160 -18.94 8.41 -22.67
CA LYS A 160 -17.74 9.14 -23.05
C LYS A 160 -16.91 9.48 -21.80
N ASN A 161 -15.69 8.96 -21.73
CA ASN A 161 -14.70 9.23 -20.68
C ASN A 161 -15.24 9.12 -19.23
N PRO A 162 -15.81 7.96 -18.82
CA PRO A 162 -16.30 7.79 -17.46
C PRO A 162 -15.15 7.91 -16.46
N SER A 163 -15.42 8.49 -15.29
CA SER A 163 -14.49 8.42 -14.15
C SER A 163 -14.50 7.01 -13.54
N LEU A 164 -13.52 6.69 -12.70
CA LEU A 164 -13.55 5.44 -11.93
C LEU A 164 -14.82 5.35 -11.06
N LYS A 165 -15.26 6.46 -10.47
CA LYS A 165 -16.50 6.52 -9.68
C LYS A 165 -17.73 6.15 -10.51
N ASP A 166 -17.83 6.67 -11.73
CA ASP A 166 -18.92 6.34 -12.66
C ASP A 166 -18.87 4.85 -13.04
N ALA A 167 -17.67 4.35 -13.31
CA ALA A 167 -17.46 2.96 -13.70
C ALA A 167 -17.87 1.97 -12.60
N ILE A 168 -17.52 2.27 -11.34
CA ILE A 168 -17.94 1.49 -10.16
C ILE A 168 -19.46 1.48 -10.05
N LYS A 169 -20.10 2.66 -10.15
CA LYS A 169 -21.56 2.78 -10.05
C LYS A 169 -22.27 1.95 -11.12
N MET A 170 -21.81 2.04 -12.37
CA MET A 170 -22.38 1.27 -13.48
C MET A 170 -22.21 -0.24 -13.29
N ALA A 171 -21.03 -0.67 -12.85
CA ALA A 171 -20.75 -2.08 -12.59
C ALA A 171 -21.63 -2.66 -11.47
N LYS A 172 -21.84 -1.90 -10.40
CA LYS A 172 -22.74 -2.26 -9.30
C LYS A 172 -24.18 -2.46 -9.73
N VAL A 173 -24.73 -1.53 -10.52
CA VAL A 173 -26.12 -1.64 -11.02
C VAL A 173 -26.30 -2.93 -11.83
N VAL A 174 -25.29 -3.33 -12.62
CA VAL A 174 -25.35 -4.60 -13.36
C VAL A 174 -25.29 -5.80 -12.40
N GLU A 175 -24.41 -5.77 -11.41
CA GLU A 175 -24.29 -6.83 -10.40
C GLU A 175 -25.59 -7.03 -9.61
N GLU A 176 -26.20 -5.95 -9.13
CA GLU A 176 -27.49 -5.94 -8.43
C GLU A 176 -28.63 -6.48 -9.33
N SER A 177 -28.68 -6.04 -10.59
CA SER A 177 -29.70 -6.51 -11.54
C SER A 177 -29.59 -8.03 -11.79
N GLU A 178 -28.37 -8.56 -11.85
CA GLU A 178 -28.13 -9.99 -12.04
C GLU A 178 -28.47 -10.81 -10.78
N LEU A 179 -28.21 -10.28 -9.59
CA LEU A 179 -28.61 -10.91 -8.33
C LEU A 179 -30.14 -10.98 -8.22
N CYS A 180 -30.83 -9.86 -8.46
CA CYS A 180 -32.29 -9.80 -8.45
C CYS A 180 -32.91 -10.81 -9.42
N MET A 181 -32.43 -10.89 -10.67
CA MET A 181 -32.93 -11.88 -11.63
C MET A 181 -32.71 -13.34 -11.20
N LYS A 182 -31.59 -13.64 -10.51
CA LYS A 182 -31.32 -14.99 -9.99
C LYS A 182 -32.28 -15.36 -8.84
N GLU A 183 -32.63 -14.41 -7.99
CA GLU A 183 -33.59 -14.63 -6.91
C GLU A 183 -34.99 -14.89 -7.46
N MET A 184 -35.44 -14.07 -8.43
CA MET A 184 -36.74 -14.25 -9.08
C MET A 184 -36.86 -15.62 -9.78
N GLY A 185 -35.79 -16.10 -10.44
CA GLY A 185 -35.79 -17.41 -11.10
C GLY A 185 -35.89 -18.60 -10.14
N LYS A 186 -35.37 -18.47 -8.91
CA LYS A 186 -35.49 -19.51 -7.87
C LYS A 186 -36.92 -19.62 -7.34
N HIS A 187 -37.62 -18.50 -7.21
CA HIS A 187 -39.02 -18.48 -6.77
C HIS A 187 -40.00 -18.97 -7.84
N ALA A 188 -39.66 -18.88 -9.13
CA ALA A 188 -40.51 -19.37 -10.22
C ALA A 188 -40.38 -20.89 -10.49
N SER A 189 -39.40 -21.56 -9.86
CA SER A 189 -39.04 -22.97 -10.13
C SER A 189 -39.31 -23.91 -8.95
N GLY A 190 -39.95 -23.43 -7.88
CA GLY A 190 -40.34 -24.20 -6.69
C GLY A 190 -41.83 -24.06 -6.43
#